data_AF-A0A0C2FYH4-F1
#
_entry.id   AF-A0A0C2FYH4-F1
#
_cell.length_a   1.000
_cell.length_b   1.000
_cell.length_c   1.000
_cell.angle_alpha   90.00
_cell.angle_beta   90.00
_cell.angle_gamma   90.00
#
_symmetry.space_group_name_H-M   'P 1'
#
loop_
_entity.id
_entity.type
_entity.pdbx_description
1 polymer ?
#
loop_
_entity_poly.entity_id
_entity_poly.type
_entity_poly.pdbx_seq_one_letter_code
_entity_poly.pdbx_strand_id
1 'polypeptide(L)'
;AHEIANNLAEYGMIYGLPTPPYYDTNIEKMEDEELSRRFCSAYLDQLYEDHDTPQKLKTQFLTGNRAVDLKKLMAEGRRYLALPHLLWGIWNLLCDQELGMVDGLDFLTHAKDRLIMYFHFKSNMYKD
;
A
#
# COMPACT_ATOMS: atom_id res chain seq x y z
N ALA A 1 7.40 -5.48 -2.58
CA ALA A 1 6.09 -5.65 -1.93
C ALA A 1 5.63 -4.42 -1.13
N HIS A 2 6.47 -3.80 -0.29
CA HIS A 2 6.08 -2.62 0.51
C HIS A 2 5.52 -1.45 -0.33
N GLU A 3 6.21 -1.07 -1.41
CA GLU A 3 5.74 0.00 -2.32
C GLU A 3 4.35 -0.26 -2.90
N ILE A 4 4.08 -1.51 -3.29
CA ILE A 4 2.76 -1.93 -3.78
C ILE A 4 1.72 -1.80 -2.67
N ALA A 5 2.02 -2.32 -1.48
CA ALA A 5 1.13 -2.20 -0.32
C ALA A 5 0.84 -0.73 0.01
N ASN A 6 1.84 0.14 -0.02
CA ASN A 6 1.69 1.57 0.22
C ASN A 6 0.84 2.23 -0.87
N ASN A 7 1.06 1.92 -2.14
CA ASN A 7 0.26 2.44 -3.24
C ASN A 7 -1.22 2.05 -3.10
N LEU A 8 -1.50 0.79 -2.74
CA LEU A 8 -2.87 0.31 -2.52
C LEU A 8 -3.53 0.98 -1.30
N ALA A 9 -2.77 1.17 -0.21
CA ALA A 9 -3.25 1.91 0.96
C ALA A 9 -3.59 3.36 0.59
N GLU A 10 -2.68 4.08 -0.08
CA GLU A 10 -2.87 5.47 -0.46
C GLU A 10 -3.98 5.66 -1.50
N TYR A 11 -4.26 4.68 -2.35
CA TYR A 11 -5.39 4.76 -3.28
C TYR A 11 -6.75 4.84 -2.57
N GLY A 12 -6.84 4.26 -1.37
CA GLY A 12 -8.00 4.40 -0.50
C GLY A 12 -8.00 5.65 0.38
N MET A 13 -6.93 6.44 0.37
CA MET A 13 -6.82 7.68 1.15
C MET A 13 -7.12 8.87 0.24
N ILE A 14 -8.24 9.55 0.49
CA ILE A 14 -8.72 10.63 -0.37
C ILE A 14 -8.43 11.95 0.34
N TYR A 15 -7.33 12.61 -0.03
CA TYR A 15 -6.94 13.90 0.55
C TYR A 15 -7.53 15.10 -0.21
N GLY A 16 -7.47 16.28 0.41
CA GLY A 16 -7.84 17.56 -0.22
C GLY A 16 -9.34 17.85 -0.18
N LEU A 17 -10.07 17.26 0.76
CA LEU A 17 -11.48 17.56 0.98
C LEU A 17 -11.65 18.93 1.63
N PRO A 18 -12.74 19.67 1.36
CA PRO A 18 -12.91 21.05 1.80
C PRO A 18 -13.22 21.20 3.30
N THR A 19 -13.57 20.11 3.98
CA THR A 19 -14.01 20.10 5.37
C THR A 19 -13.13 19.19 6.22
N PRO A 20 -12.89 19.53 7.50
CA PRO A 20 -12.20 18.64 8.44
C PRO A 20 -12.77 17.20 8.41
N PRO A 21 -11.90 16.16 8.49
CA PRO A 21 -10.45 16.22 8.70
C PRO A 21 -9.64 16.47 7.41
N TYR A 22 -10.27 16.96 6.34
CA TYR A 22 -9.67 17.28 5.02
C TYR A 22 -9.22 16.05 4.21
N TYR A 23 -9.58 14.87 4.67
CA TYR A 23 -9.44 13.61 3.94
C TYR A 23 -10.58 12.64 4.29
N ASP A 24 -10.68 11.54 3.54
CA ASP A 24 -11.55 10.40 3.81
C ASP A 24 -10.82 9.07 3.51
N THR A 25 -11.35 7.96 4.02
CA THR A 25 -10.80 6.61 3.81
C THR A 25 -11.82 5.71 3.11
N ASN A 26 -11.35 4.93 2.14
CA ASN A 26 -12.18 4.01 1.37
C ASN A 26 -11.52 2.63 1.32
N ILE A 27 -12.03 1.72 2.16
CA ILE A 27 -11.53 0.34 2.27
C ILE A 27 -11.73 -0.44 0.96
N GLU A 28 -12.87 -0.26 0.28
CA GLU A 28 -13.16 -0.96 -0.98
C GLU A 28 -12.10 -0.64 -2.05
N LYS A 29 -11.68 0.63 -2.13
CA LYS A 29 -10.58 1.05 -3.00
C LYS A 29 -9.24 0.45 -2.59
N MET A 30 -8.98 0.33 -1.29
CA MET A 30 -7.77 -0.35 -0.80
C MET A 30 -7.79 -1.83 -1.18
N GLU A 31 -8.95 -2.47 -1.28
CA GLU A 31 -9.13 -3.89 -1.61
C GLU A 31 -9.43 -4.18 -3.08
N ASP A 32 -9.48 -3.16 -3.94
CA ASP A 32 -9.77 -3.27 -5.37
C ASP A 32 -8.75 -4.17 -6.10
N GLU A 33 -9.21 -5.34 -6.52
CA GLU A 33 -8.39 -6.34 -7.21
C GLU A 33 -8.01 -5.91 -8.63
N GLU A 34 -8.87 -5.17 -9.33
CA GLU A 34 -8.59 -4.68 -10.68
C GLU A 34 -7.46 -3.64 -10.64
N LEU A 35 -7.51 -2.73 -9.67
CA LEU A 35 -6.43 -1.78 -9.43
C LEU A 35 -5.11 -2.50 -9.17
N SER A 36 -5.12 -3.45 -8.22
CA SER A 36 -3.92 -4.22 -7.86
C SER A 36 -3.36 -4.95 -9.08
N ARG A 37 -4.23 -5.58 -9.88
CA ARG A 37 -3.88 -6.27 -11.11
C ARG A 37 -3.25 -5.33 -12.13
N ARG A 38 -3.86 -4.17 -12.37
CA ARG A 38 -3.36 -3.17 -13.33
C ARG A 38 -1.97 -2.67 -12.93
N PHE A 39 -1.81 -2.27 -11.67
CA PHE A 39 -0.52 -1.77 -11.16
C PHE A 39 0.57 -2.85 -11.20
N CYS A 40 0.28 -4.03 -10.64
CA CYS A 40 1.25 -5.13 -10.59
C CYS A 40 1.58 -5.67 -11.99
N SER A 41 0.61 -5.70 -12.91
CA SER A 41 0.83 -6.13 -14.29
C SER A 41 1.82 -5.21 -14.99
N ALA A 42 1.61 -3.89 -14.95
CA ALA A 42 2.49 -2.93 -15.60
C ALA A 42 3.91 -2.96 -15.03
N TYR A 43 4.04 -3.08 -13.70
CA TYR A 43 5.35 -3.25 -13.05
C TYR A 43 6.05 -4.55 -13.48
N LEU A 44 5.29 -5.64 -13.56
CA LEU A 44 5.83 -6.94 -13.97
C LEU A 44 6.24 -6.96 -15.45
N ASP A 45 5.48 -6.29 -16.32
CA ASP A 45 5.81 -6.17 -17.74
C ASP A 45 7.19 -5.51 -17.92
N GLN A 46 7.44 -4.40 -17.23
CA GLN A 46 8.76 -3.75 -17.25
C GLN A 46 9.87 -4.67 -16.70
N LEU A 47 9.62 -5.39 -15.61
CA LEU A 47 10.61 -6.33 -15.07
C LEU A 47 10.98 -7.42 -16.07
N TYR A 48 10.01 -7.96 -16.81
CA TYR A 48 10.23 -8.98 -17.83
C TYR A 48 10.97 -8.44 -19.05
N GLU A 49 10.73 -7.18 -19.44
CA GLU A 49 11.50 -6.51 -20.48
C GLU A 49 12.97 -6.31 -20.09
N ASP A 50 13.22 -5.83 -18.87
CA ASP A 50 14.57 -5.54 -18.37
C ASP A 50 15.38 -6.82 -18.07
N HIS A 51 14.68 -7.92 -17.76
CA HIS A 51 15.25 -9.20 -17.33
C HIS A 51 14.90 -10.32 -18.31
N ASP A 52 15.28 -10.14 -19.57
CA ASP A 52 14.97 -11.02 -20.71
C ASP A 52 15.55 -12.44 -20.68
N THR A 53 16.37 -12.81 -19.68
CA THR A 53 16.96 -14.16 -19.55
C THR A 53 16.57 -14.86 -18.24
N PRO A 54 16.51 -16.20 -18.22
CA PRO A 54 16.20 -16.94 -16.99
C PRO A 54 17.12 -16.62 -15.80
N GLN A 55 18.39 -16.31 -16.06
CA GLN A 55 19.34 -15.92 -15.03
C GLN A 55 19.03 -14.54 -14.46
N LYS A 56 18.66 -13.58 -15.32
CA LYS A 56 18.24 -12.24 -14.89
C LYS A 56 16.90 -12.29 -14.15
N LEU A 57 15.91 -13.06 -14.63
CA LEU A 57 14.62 -13.21 -13.93
C LEU A 57 14.79 -13.72 -12.50
N LYS A 58 15.71 -14.66 -12.28
CA LYS A 58 15.99 -15.21 -10.95
C LYS A 58 16.54 -14.17 -9.97
N THR A 59 17.25 -13.13 -10.43
CA THR A 59 17.74 -12.07 -9.52
C THR A 59 16.59 -11.25 -8.94
N GLN A 60 15.44 -11.24 -9.61
CA GLN A 60 14.20 -10.60 -9.16
C GLN A 60 13.19 -11.59 -8.59
N PHE A 61 13.61 -12.84 -8.28
CA PHE A 61 12.75 -13.90 -7.77
C PHE A 61 11.56 -14.26 -8.68
N LEU A 62 11.69 -14.00 -9.98
CA LEU A 62 10.69 -14.35 -11.00
C LEU A 62 10.88 -15.80 -11.48
N THR A 63 9.77 -16.47 -11.74
CA THR A 63 9.76 -17.88 -12.18
C THR A 63 9.88 -18.03 -13.70
N GLY A 64 9.64 -16.95 -14.46
CA GLY A 64 9.48 -16.98 -15.92
C GLY A 64 8.08 -17.34 -16.36
N ASN A 65 7.19 -17.69 -15.42
CA ASN A 65 5.76 -17.78 -15.67
C ASN A 65 5.07 -16.50 -15.18
N ARG A 66 4.83 -15.57 -16.12
CA ARG A 66 4.26 -14.25 -15.83
C ARG A 66 2.95 -14.32 -15.05
N ALA A 67 2.08 -15.29 -15.33
CA ALA A 67 0.79 -15.42 -14.64
C ALA A 67 0.97 -15.82 -13.17
N VAL A 68 1.92 -16.72 -12.89
CA VAL A 68 2.27 -17.13 -11.52
C VAL A 68 2.92 -15.97 -10.77
N ASP A 69 3.86 -15.28 -11.41
CA ASP A 69 4.58 -14.16 -10.81
C ASP A 69 3.64 -12.98 -10.51
N LEU A 70 2.69 -12.67 -11.41
CA LEU A 70 1.68 -11.64 -11.18
C LEU A 70 0.80 -11.97 -9.97
N LYS A 71 0.29 -13.21 -9.89
CA LYS A 71 -0.52 -13.66 -8.77
C LYS A 71 0.25 -13.54 -7.45
N LYS A 72 1.52 -13.95 -7.45
CA LYS A 72 2.40 -13.86 -6.28
C LYS A 72 2.62 -12.39 -5.87
N LEU A 73 2.93 -11.51 -6.81
CA LEU A 73 3.19 -10.10 -6.55
C LEU A 73 1.96 -9.39 -5.96
N MET A 74 0.78 -9.65 -6.51
CA MET A 74 -0.49 -9.13 -5.98
C MET A 74 -0.75 -9.64 -4.56
N ALA A 75 -0.54 -10.94 -4.31
CA ALA A 75 -0.72 -11.55 -3.00
C ALA A 75 0.24 -10.95 -1.96
N GLU A 76 1.52 -10.74 -2.31
CA GLU A 76 2.50 -10.09 -1.44
C GLU A 76 2.11 -8.63 -1.13
N GLY A 77 1.64 -7.88 -2.12
CA GLY A 77 1.13 -6.51 -1.91
C GLY A 77 -0.03 -6.47 -0.91
N ARG A 78 -0.98 -7.40 -1.04
CA ARG A 78 -2.12 -7.55 -0.11
C ARG A 78 -1.70 -8.00 1.29
N ARG A 79 -0.76 -8.94 1.38
CA ARG A 79 -0.24 -9.48 2.64
C ARG A 79 0.31 -8.37 3.52
N TYR A 80 1.00 -7.39 2.94
CA TYR A 80 1.65 -6.30 3.67
C TYR A 80 0.83 -5.00 3.75
N LEU A 81 -0.44 -5.00 3.34
CA LEU A 81 -1.30 -3.80 3.31
C LEU A 81 -1.42 -3.09 4.69
N ALA A 82 -1.30 -3.84 5.78
CA ALA A 82 -1.30 -3.26 7.13
C ALA A 82 -0.05 -2.43 7.47
N LEU A 83 1.11 -2.73 6.87
CA LEU A 83 2.38 -2.12 7.27
C LEU A 83 2.48 -0.62 6.93
N PRO A 84 2.07 -0.14 5.75
CA PRO A 84 1.97 1.29 5.48
C PRO A 84 1.13 2.01 6.53
N HIS A 85 -0.02 1.45 6.90
CA HIS A 85 -0.88 2.05 7.90
C HIS A 85 -0.22 2.17 9.28
N LEU A 86 0.56 1.18 9.70
CA LEU A 86 1.36 1.28 10.93
C LEU A 86 2.43 2.37 10.83
N LEU A 87 3.20 2.38 9.73
CA LEU A 87 4.26 3.36 9.49
C LEU A 87 3.71 4.79 9.54
N TRP A 88 2.66 5.04 8.76
CA TRP A 88 2.06 6.36 8.65
C TRP A 88 1.30 6.75 9.91
N GLY A 89 0.69 5.81 10.63
CA GLY A 89 0.09 6.07 11.94
C GLY A 89 1.13 6.59 12.95
N ILE A 90 2.29 5.92 13.03
CA ILE A 90 3.40 6.37 13.89
C ILE A 90 3.95 7.73 13.42
N TRP A 91 4.13 7.91 12.11
CA TRP A 91 4.62 9.18 11.55
C TRP A 91 3.70 10.36 11.93
N ASN A 92 2.38 10.19 11.84
CA ASN A 92 1.44 11.24 12.24
C ASN A 92 1.49 11.54 13.75
N LEU A 93 1.68 10.54 14.61
CA LEU A 93 1.88 10.78 16.05
C LEU A 93 3.14 11.59 16.33
N LEU A 94 4.23 11.35 15.59
CA LEU A 94 5.45 12.15 15.70
C LEU A 94 5.22 13.58 15.20
N CYS A 95 4.51 13.75 14.09
CA CYS A 95 4.17 15.09 13.58
C CYS A 95 3.30 15.89 14.55
N ASP A 96 2.31 15.27 15.19
CA ASP A 96 1.49 15.91 16.21
C ASP A 96 2.35 16.45 17.38
N GLN A 97 3.35 15.67 17.81
CA GLN A 97 4.27 16.04 18.89
C GLN A 97 5.25 17.15 18.50
N GLU A 98 5.83 17.09 17.30
CA GLU A 98 6.94 17.95 16.88
C GLU A 98 6.48 19.23 16.17
N LEU A 99 5.39 19.17 15.40
CA LEU A 99 4.89 20.28 14.59
C LEU A 99 3.72 21.02 15.25
N GLY A 100 3.06 20.39 16.23
CA GLY A 100 1.84 20.91 16.84
C GLY A 100 0.71 21.05 15.81
N MET A 101 -0.09 22.12 15.94
CA MET A 101 -1.21 22.38 15.04
C MET A 101 -0.72 22.97 13.72
N VAL A 102 -0.81 22.18 12.65
CA VAL A 102 -0.63 22.66 11.27
C VAL A 102 -2.00 22.92 10.66
N ASP A 103 -2.23 24.14 10.16
CA ASP A 103 -3.50 24.52 9.55
C ASP A 103 -3.87 23.57 8.41
N GLY A 104 -5.07 22.98 8.49
CA GLY A 104 -5.58 22.04 7.50
C GLY A 104 -5.11 20.59 7.66
N LEU A 105 -4.35 20.25 8.70
CA LEU A 105 -3.88 18.89 8.96
C LEU A 105 -4.13 18.48 10.43
N ASP A 106 -5.10 17.60 10.63
CA ASP A 106 -5.35 16.95 11.92
C ASP A 106 -4.56 15.64 11.99
N PHE A 107 -3.30 15.74 12.45
CA PHE A 107 -2.39 14.60 12.57
C PHE A 107 -2.92 13.53 13.51
N LEU A 108 -3.57 13.90 14.62
CA LEU A 108 -4.05 12.93 15.59
C LEU A 108 -5.25 12.12 15.05
N THR A 109 -6.18 12.76 14.34
CA THR A 109 -7.28 12.07 13.66
C THR A 109 -6.74 11.16 12.56
N HIS A 110 -5.80 11.65 11.76
CA HIS A 110 -5.14 10.84 10.73
C HIS A 110 -4.40 9.63 11.33
N ALA A 111 -3.65 9.81 12.43
CA ALA A 111 -2.98 8.72 13.12
C ALA A 111 -3.98 7.63 13.57
N LYS A 112 -5.12 8.02 14.15
CA LYS A 112 -6.17 7.08 14.58
C LYS A 112 -6.70 6.27 13.41
N ASP A 113 -7.06 6.92 12.30
CA ASP A 113 -7.62 6.24 11.14
C ASP A 113 -6.61 5.28 10.51
N ARG A 114 -5.33 5.67 10.42
CA ARG A 114 -4.26 4.77 9.97
C ARG A 114 -4.12 3.57 10.92
N LEU A 115 -4.16 3.76 12.24
CA LEU A 115 -4.09 2.63 13.17
C LEU A 115 -5.32 1.71 13.10
N ILE A 116 -6.52 2.25 12.88
CA ILE A 116 -7.73 1.45 12.62
C ILE A 116 -7.51 0.58 11.39
N MET A 117 -7.00 1.14 10.29
CA MET A 117 -6.70 0.39 9.07
C MET A 117 -5.59 -0.66 9.28
N TYR A 118 -4.57 -0.36 10.09
CA TYR A 118 -3.55 -1.34 10.47
C TYR A 118 -4.20 -2.57 11.11
N PHE A 119 -5.06 -2.38 12.12
CA PHE A 119 -5.73 -3.50 12.78
C PHE A 119 -6.73 -4.22 11.89
N HIS A 120 -7.42 -3.48 11.01
CA HIS A 120 -8.33 -4.05 10.00
C HIS A 120 -7.58 -5.02 9.06
N PHE A 121 -6.45 -4.60 8.49
CA PHE A 121 -5.68 -5.42 7.56
C PHE A 121 -4.67 -6.35 8.22
N LYS A 122 -4.49 -6.28 9.55
CA LYS A 122 -3.45 -7.05 10.27
C LYS A 122 -3.52 -8.54 9.97
N SER A 123 -4.72 -9.09 9.83
CA SER A 123 -4.91 -10.52 9.52
C SER A 123 -4.31 -10.94 8.17
N ASN A 124 -4.17 -10.02 7.21
CA ASN A 124 -3.62 -10.33 5.89
C ASN A 124 -2.16 -10.80 5.96
N MET A 125 -1.40 -10.34 6.95
CA MET A 125 0.01 -10.73 7.12
C MET A 125 0.18 -12.22 7.43
N TYR A 126 -0.86 -12.88 7.94
CA TYR A 126 -0.84 -14.29 8.34
C TYR A 126 -1.55 -15.21 7.33
N LYS A 127 -2.04 -14.68 6.21
CA LYS A 127 -2.63 -15.49 5.13
C LYS A 127 -1.50 -16.05 4.26
N ASP A 128 -1.59 -17.32 3.91
CA ASP A 128 -0.63 -18.06 3.05
C ASP A 128 -0.83 -17.76 1.56
#